data_AF-A0A923IY61-F1
#
_entry.id   AF-A0A923IY61-F1
#
_cell.length_a   1.000
_cell.length_b   1.000
_cell.length_c   1.000
_cell.angle_alpha   90.00
_cell.angle_beta   90.00
_cell.angle_gamma   90.00
#
_symmetry.space_group_name_H-M   'P 1'
#
loop_
_entity.id
_entity.type
_entity.pdbx_description
1 polymer ?
#
loop_
_entity_poly.entity_id
_entity_poly.type
_entity_poly.pdbx_seq_one_letter_code
_entity_poly.pdbx_strand_id
1 'polypeptide(L)'
;MSVDLSASNPCLYAPSGWTDSSGAAAILEPFLVHPRPFADFARFEGLGAAQAERLLELLPEQNLADRQNNGPRVDELLRAAMAHEGLVLSGYLVSAPRWDERISIDGLFVPALPGLAAPDPLNPREFDRWGELGTALGLDSARSGPDELRALRCASGSLGWWLWWD
;
A
#
# COMPACT_ATOMS: atom_id res chain seq x y z
N MET A 1 17.78 -43.86 0.47
CA MET A 1 16.63 -42.95 0.56
C MET A 1 17.15 -41.56 0.27
N SER A 2 16.91 -41.06 -0.94
CA SER A 2 17.27 -39.68 -1.30
C SER A 2 16.25 -38.78 -0.63
N VAL A 3 16.70 -37.87 0.24
CA VAL A 3 15.82 -36.84 0.78
C VAL A 3 15.57 -35.89 -0.39
N ASP A 4 14.34 -35.91 -0.89
CA ASP A 4 13.89 -34.94 -1.87
C ASP A 4 13.79 -33.58 -1.15
N LEU A 5 14.80 -32.73 -1.36
CA LEU A 5 14.83 -31.36 -0.84
C LEU A 5 13.96 -30.41 -1.69
N SER A 6 13.17 -30.91 -2.65
CA SER A 6 12.24 -30.11 -3.47
C SER A 6 10.93 -29.75 -2.76
N ALA A 7 10.84 -29.95 -1.45
CA ALA A 7 9.83 -29.27 -0.65
C ALA A 7 10.16 -27.77 -0.63
N SER A 8 9.83 -27.09 -1.73
CA SER A 8 9.71 -25.64 -1.81
C SER A 8 8.96 -25.22 -0.56
N ASN A 9 9.62 -24.50 0.35
CA ASN A 9 8.92 -23.85 1.44
C ASN A 9 7.73 -23.12 0.80
N PRO A 10 6.49 -23.38 1.22
CA PRO A 10 5.34 -22.74 0.58
C PRO A 10 5.52 -21.23 0.79
N CYS A 11 5.75 -20.51 -0.32
CA CYS A 11 5.75 -19.05 -0.28
C CYS A 11 4.38 -18.57 0.16
N LEU A 12 4.36 -17.47 0.91
CA LEU A 12 3.24 -17.07 1.76
C LEU A 12 1.92 -16.93 1.00
N TYR A 13 1.93 -16.35 -0.21
CA TYR A 13 0.70 -16.03 -0.96
C TYR A 13 0.53 -16.77 -2.29
N ALA A 14 1.62 -17.26 -2.87
CA ALA A 14 1.65 -17.96 -4.16
C ALA A 14 3.03 -18.63 -4.33
N PRO A 15 3.26 -19.48 -5.34
CA PRO A 15 4.58 -20.10 -5.58
C PRO A 15 5.72 -19.06 -5.64
N SER A 16 6.94 -19.44 -5.25
CA SER A 16 8.05 -18.48 -5.24
C SER A 16 8.29 -17.84 -6.61
N GLY A 17 8.62 -16.55 -6.60
CA GLY A 17 8.77 -15.72 -7.80
C GLY A 17 7.44 -15.19 -8.33
N TRP A 18 6.36 -15.24 -7.57
CA TRP A 18 5.05 -14.78 -8.04
C TRP A 18 5.03 -13.28 -8.31
N THR A 19 5.78 -12.47 -7.54
CA THR A 19 5.80 -11.00 -7.75
C THR A 19 6.30 -10.65 -9.14
N ASP A 20 7.26 -11.43 -9.65
CA ASP A 20 7.85 -11.23 -10.97
C ASP A 20 7.02 -11.92 -12.05
N SER A 21 6.64 -13.18 -11.85
CA SER A 21 5.90 -13.96 -12.85
C SER A 21 4.46 -13.49 -13.10
N SER A 22 3.82 -12.85 -12.11
CA SER A 22 2.54 -12.15 -12.28
C SER A 22 2.69 -10.81 -13.02
N GLY A 23 3.90 -10.23 -13.06
CA GLY A 23 4.14 -8.88 -13.54
C GLY A 23 3.88 -7.77 -12.53
N ALA A 24 3.50 -8.09 -11.28
CA ALA A 24 3.26 -7.09 -10.24
C ALA A 24 4.50 -6.23 -9.93
N ALA A 25 5.69 -6.85 -9.89
CA ALA A 25 6.95 -6.12 -9.72
C ALA A 25 7.22 -5.13 -10.87
N ALA A 26 6.84 -5.48 -12.11
CA ALA A 26 7.00 -4.61 -13.27
C ALA A 26 6.04 -3.39 -13.22
N ILE A 27 4.84 -3.54 -12.63
CA ILE A 27 3.93 -2.41 -12.39
C ILE A 27 4.53 -1.43 -11.37
N LEU A 28 5.25 -1.94 -10.36
CA LEU A 28 5.86 -1.13 -9.31
C LEU A 28 7.19 -0.48 -9.70
N GLU A 29 7.89 -1.02 -10.70
CA GLU A 29 9.26 -0.60 -11.07
C GLU A 29 9.43 0.93 -11.23
N PRO A 30 8.52 1.67 -11.89
CA PRO A 30 8.64 3.12 -12.03
C PRO A 30 8.46 3.92 -10.73
N PHE A 31 7.94 3.29 -9.68
CA PHE A 31 7.61 3.90 -8.39
C PHE A 31 8.60 3.53 -7.29
N LEU A 32 9.61 2.70 -7.59
CA LEU A 32 10.56 2.23 -6.60
C LEU A 32 11.45 3.38 -6.09
N VAL A 33 11.59 3.43 -4.77
CA VAL A 33 12.46 4.38 -4.09
C VAL A 33 13.88 3.82 -4.05
N HIS A 34 14.84 4.66 -4.44
CA HIS A 34 16.26 4.34 -4.46
C HIS A 34 17.07 5.19 -3.47
N PRO A 35 18.17 4.66 -2.90
CA PRO A 35 18.72 3.31 -3.12
C PRO A 35 17.90 2.21 -2.42
N ARG A 36 17.96 0.99 -2.96
CA ARG A 36 17.35 -0.18 -2.31
C ARG A 36 18.30 -0.72 -1.24
N PRO A 37 17.82 -0.97 -0.01
CA PRO A 37 18.67 -1.51 1.06
C PRO A 37 19.06 -2.97 0.79
N PHE A 38 18.20 -3.73 0.12
CA PHE A 38 18.41 -5.14 -0.24
C PHE A 38 17.91 -5.41 -1.66
N ALA A 39 18.37 -6.50 -2.28
CA ALA A 39 17.95 -6.85 -3.65
C ALA A 39 16.50 -7.35 -3.73
N ASP A 40 16.01 -7.95 -2.64
CA ASP A 40 14.71 -8.61 -2.47
C ASP A 40 13.69 -7.75 -1.69
N PHE A 41 14.03 -6.49 -1.41
CA PHE A 41 13.16 -5.53 -0.75
C PHE A 41 13.27 -4.14 -1.40
N ALA A 42 12.14 -3.56 -1.76
CA ALA A 42 12.07 -2.22 -2.30
C ALA A 42 10.87 -1.45 -1.72
N ARG A 43 11.08 -0.18 -1.37
CA ARG A 43 9.99 0.77 -1.10
C ARG A 43 9.42 1.28 -2.42
N PHE A 44 8.13 1.59 -2.46
CA PHE A 44 7.52 2.33 -3.56
C PHE A 44 6.67 3.49 -3.01
N GLU A 45 6.58 4.57 -3.78
CA GLU A 45 5.81 5.75 -3.43
C GLU A 45 5.14 6.36 -4.67
N GLY A 46 3.95 6.93 -4.51
CA GLY A 46 3.29 7.66 -5.59
C GLY A 46 2.41 6.81 -6.51
N LEU A 47 2.06 5.58 -6.10
CA LEU A 47 1.26 4.67 -6.92
C LEU A 47 -0.20 5.15 -7.01
N GLY A 48 -0.66 5.49 -8.21
CA GLY A 48 -2.01 6.03 -8.45
C GLY A 48 -3.00 5.02 -9.05
N ALA A 49 -4.18 5.53 -9.41
CA ALA A 49 -5.33 4.76 -9.88
C ALA A 49 -5.03 3.71 -10.97
N ALA A 50 -4.30 4.10 -12.02
CA ALA A 50 -4.06 3.23 -13.17
C ALA A 50 -3.23 1.99 -12.79
N GLN A 51 -2.22 2.16 -11.95
CA GLN A 51 -1.43 1.04 -11.45
C GLN A 51 -2.19 0.25 -10.40
N ALA A 52 -3.02 0.91 -9.58
CA ALA A 52 -3.83 0.24 -8.57
C ALA A 52 -4.81 -0.76 -9.21
N GLU A 53 -5.46 -0.37 -10.31
CA GLU A 53 -6.33 -1.25 -11.10
C GLU A 53 -5.58 -2.50 -11.59
N ARG A 54 -4.39 -2.31 -12.17
CA ARG A 54 -3.56 -3.42 -12.66
C ARG A 54 -3.09 -4.33 -11.55
N LEU A 55 -2.69 -3.78 -10.40
CA LEU A 55 -2.31 -4.58 -9.24
C LEU A 55 -3.51 -5.39 -8.72
N LEU A 56 -4.72 -4.81 -8.68
CA LEU A 56 -5.92 -5.52 -8.23
C LEU A 56 -6.22 -6.78 -9.08
N GLU A 57 -5.87 -6.77 -10.37
CA GLU A 57 -6.00 -7.91 -11.28
C GLU A 57 -4.91 -8.98 -11.10
N LEU A 58 -3.71 -8.57 -10.69
CA LEU A 58 -2.50 -9.41 -10.72
C LEU A 58 -2.17 -10.06 -9.36
N LEU A 59 -2.55 -9.42 -8.26
CA LEU A 59 -2.17 -9.88 -6.92
C LEU A 59 -2.94 -11.16 -6.53
N PRO A 60 -2.29 -12.14 -5.87
CA PRO A 60 -2.98 -13.28 -5.27
C PRO A 60 -4.06 -12.81 -4.29
N GLU A 61 -5.19 -13.52 -4.26
CA GLU A 61 -6.33 -13.19 -3.37
C GLU A 61 -5.91 -13.06 -1.90
N GLN A 62 -4.97 -13.89 -1.45
CA GLN A 62 -4.47 -13.84 -0.07
C GLN A 62 -3.62 -12.59 0.20
N ASN A 63 -2.83 -12.10 -0.76
CA ASN A 63 -2.13 -10.82 -0.59
C ASN A 63 -3.11 -9.65 -0.65
N LEU A 64 -4.13 -9.70 -1.52
CA LEU A 64 -5.20 -8.70 -1.57
C LEU A 64 -5.96 -8.59 -0.24
N ALA A 65 -6.18 -9.72 0.43
CA ALA A 65 -6.86 -9.77 1.72
C ALA A 65 -5.95 -9.45 2.93
N ASP A 66 -4.64 -9.36 2.71
CA ASP A 66 -3.65 -9.03 3.74
C ASP A 66 -3.59 -7.52 4.01
N ARG A 67 -2.85 -7.11 5.05
CA ARG A 67 -2.73 -5.74 5.53
C ARG A 67 -1.36 -5.49 6.16
N GLN A 68 -0.93 -4.23 6.16
CA GLN A 68 0.14 -3.81 7.07
C GLN A 68 -0.42 -3.72 8.49
N ASN A 69 -0.02 -4.66 9.36
CA ASN A 69 -0.41 -4.70 10.78
C ASN A 69 -1.90 -4.42 11.06
N ASN A 70 -2.22 -3.23 11.57
CA ASN A 70 -3.59 -2.84 11.89
C ASN A 70 -4.29 -2.01 10.80
N GLY A 71 -3.61 -1.76 9.68
CA GLY A 71 -4.13 -1.01 8.56
C GLY A 71 -5.25 -1.72 7.77
N PRO A 72 -5.78 -1.05 6.75
CA PRO A 72 -6.77 -1.62 5.85
C PRO A 72 -6.16 -2.73 4.99
N ARG A 73 -7.03 -3.57 4.42
CA ARG A 73 -6.62 -4.56 3.42
C ARG A 73 -6.06 -3.89 2.17
N VAL A 74 -5.13 -4.58 1.51
CA VAL A 74 -4.54 -4.14 0.24
C VAL A 74 -5.61 -3.85 -0.82
N ASP A 75 -6.64 -4.70 -0.92
CA ASP A 75 -7.72 -4.52 -1.90
C ASP A 75 -8.55 -3.25 -1.69
N GLU A 76 -8.81 -2.86 -0.44
CA GLU A 76 -9.50 -1.60 -0.13
C GLU A 76 -8.64 -0.39 -0.48
N LEU A 77 -7.34 -0.43 -0.18
CA LEU A 77 -6.41 0.65 -0.51
C LEU A 77 -6.28 0.86 -2.01
N LEU A 78 -6.18 -0.23 -2.80
CA LEU A 78 -6.16 -0.16 -4.26
C LEU A 78 -7.45 0.44 -4.82
N ARG A 79 -8.62 0.01 -4.31
CA ARG A 79 -9.92 0.58 -4.73
C ARG A 79 -10.07 2.04 -4.33
N ALA A 80 -9.57 2.45 -3.16
CA ALA A 80 -9.57 3.84 -2.74
C ALA A 80 -8.75 4.72 -3.72
N ALA A 81 -7.58 4.25 -4.16
CA ALA A 81 -6.79 4.97 -5.17
C ALA A 81 -7.52 5.10 -6.52
N MET A 82 -8.33 4.11 -6.89
CA MET A 82 -9.17 4.17 -8.09
C MET A 82 -10.37 5.11 -7.95
N ALA A 83 -10.94 5.22 -6.74
CA ALA A 83 -12.14 6.00 -6.47
C ALA A 83 -11.87 7.49 -6.22
N HIS A 84 -10.66 7.85 -5.77
CA HIS A 84 -10.33 9.20 -5.36
C HIS A 84 -9.20 9.80 -6.21
N GLU A 85 -9.54 10.78 -7.04
CA GLU A 85 -8.57 11.45 -7.90
C GLU A 85 -7.41 12.06 -7.10
N GLY A 86 -6.19 11.79 -7.54
CA GLY A 86 -4.96 12.29 -6.92
C GLY A 86 -4.55 11.57 -5.63
N LEU A 87 -5.32 10.59 -5.14
CA LEU A 87 -4.87 9.70 -4.08
C LEU A 87 -3.70 8.85 -4.61
N VAL A 88 -2.62 8.82 -3.85
CA VAL A 88 -1.45 7.99 -4.17
C VAL A 88 -1.05 7.13 -2.98
N LEU A 89 -0.58 5.93 -3.28
CA LEU A 89 -0.21 4.90 -2.32
C LEU A 89 1.31 4.80 -2.17
N SER A 90 1.75 4.37 -0.99
CA SER A 90 3.13 3.98 -0.70
C SER A 90 3.16 2.65 0.02
N GLY A 91 4.28 1.95 -0.10
CA GLY A 91 4.42 0.63 0.48
C GLY A 91 5.75 0.01 0.15
N TYR A 92 5.78 -1.32 0.23
CA TYR A 92 6.97 -2.08 -0.10
C TYR A 92 6.65 -3.37 -0.83
N LEU A 93 7.61 -3.77 -1.67
CA LEU A 93 7.68 -5.04 -2.37
C LEU A 93 8.72 -5.92 -1.67
N VAL A 94 8.34 -7.15 -1.36
CA VAL A 94 9.20 -8.26 -0.95
C VAL A 94 9.21 -9.27 -2.10
N SER A 95 10.39 -9.57 -2.62
CA SER A 95 10.58 -10.45 -3.78
C SER A 95 11.30 -11.75 -3.41
N ALA A 96 11.29 -12.71 -4.34
CA ALA A 96 12.11 -13.91 -4.23
C ALA A 96 13.59 -13.54 -3.96
N PRO A 97 14.35 -14.36 -3.21
CA PRO A 97 14.02 -15.71 -2.76
C PRO A 97 13.32 -15.76 -1.39
N ARG A 98 12.78 -14.64 -0.90
CA ARG A 98 12.13 -14.61 0.40
C ARG A 98 10.85 -15.44 0.38
N TRP A 99 10.61 -16.20 1.45
CA TRP A 99 9.39 -17.00 1.59
C TRP A 99 8.14 -16.11 1.77
N ASP A 100 8.33 -14.88 2.26
CA ASP A 100 7.27 -13.90 2.54
C ASP A 100 7.10 -12.87 1.41
N GLU A 101 7.32 -13.29 0.15
CA GLU A 101 7.02 -12.52 -1.05
C GLU A 101 5.63 -11.87 -0.98
N ARG A 102 5.59 -10.54 -1.04
CA ARG A 102 4.37 -9.74 -0.89
C ARG A 102 4.52 -8.33 -1.42
N ILE A 103 3.38 -7.73 -1.76
CA ILE A 103 3.22 -6.28 -1.84
C ILE A 103 2.42 -5.84 -0.62
N SER A 104 3.00 -4.97 0.21
CA SER A 104 2.28 -4.34 1.31
C SER A 104 2.11 -2.86 1.01
N ILE A 105 0.94 -2.32 1.33
CA ILE A 105 0.66 -0.88 1.28
C ILE A 105 0.57 -0.42 2.73
N ASP A 106 1.41 0.54 3.10
CA ASP A 106 1.51 1.04 4.46
C ASP A 106 1.24 2.53 4.59
N GLY A 107 1.07 3.24 3.48
CA GLY A 107 0.74 4.66 3.51
C GLY A 107 -0.02 5.13 2.29
N LEU A 108 -0.66 6.29 2.45
CA LEU A 108 -1.35 6.99 1.39
C LEU A 108 -1.31 8.50 1.62
N PHE A 109 -1.24 9.22 0.51
CA PHE A 109 -1.51 10.64 0.47
C PHE A 109 -2.89 10.87 -0.15
N VAL A 110 -3.75 11.57 0.58
CA VAL A 110 -5.14 11.81 0.23
C VAL A 110 -5.34 13.31 -0.01
N PRO A 111 -5.66 13.75 -1.24
CA PRO A 111 -6.06 15.13 -1.50
C PRO A 111 -7.29 15.53 -0.71
N ALA A 112 -7.55 16.83 -0.59
CA ALA A 112 -8.77 17.32 0.04
C ALA A 112 -10.03 16.67 -0.58
N LEU A 113 -10.84 16.01 0.27
CA LEU A 113 -12.03 15.30 -0.18
C LEU A 113 -13.26 16.22 -0.16
N PRO A 114 -14.13 16.17 -1.18
CA PRO A 114 -15.40 16.88 -1.16
C PRO A 114 -16.24 16.52 0.07
N GLY A 115 -16.80 17.51 0.75
CA GLY A 115 -17.66 17.31 1.91
C GLY A 115 -16.94 17.19 3.26
N LEU A 116 -15.60 17.13 3.27
CA LEU A 116 -14.79 17.22 4.48
C LEU A 116 -14.17 18.61 4.64
N ALA A 117 -13.87 19.01 5.87
CA ALA A 117 -13.08 20.21 6.11
C ALA A 117 -11.69 20.06 5.46
N ALA A 118 -11.11 21.16 4.97
CA ALA A 118 -9.80 21.11 4.34
C ALA A 118 -8.71 20.61 5.34
N PRO A 119 -7.64 19.96 4.86
CA PRO A 119 -6.49 19.63 5.69
C PRO A 119 -5.84 20.93 6.22
N ASP A 120 -5.51 20.97 7.52
CA ASP A 120 -4.83 22.12 8.14
C ASP A 120 -3.51 21.69 8.80
N PRO A 121 -2.34 22.04 8.21
CA PRO A 121 -1.03 21.73 8.79
C PRO A 121 -0.77 22.34 10.17
N LEU A 122 -1.53 23.36 10.57
CA LEU A 122 -1.40 24.00 11.88
C LEU A 122 -2.30 23.37 12.94
N ASN A 123 -3.20 22.47 12.54
CA ASN A 123 -4.10 21.79 13.46
C ASN A 123 -3.41 20.57 14.08
N PRO A 124 -3.12 20.57 15.40
CA PRO A 124 -2.47 19.44 16.06
C PRO A 124 -3.40 18.22 16.24
N ARG A 125 -4.69 18.36 15.89
CA ARG A 125 -5.71 17.32 16.02
C ARG A 125 -6.17 16.74 14.69
N GLU A 126 -5.37 16.87 13.63
CA GLU A 126 -5.69 16.17 12.37
C GLU A 126 -5.89 14.67 12.61
N PHE A 127 -5.16 14.06 13.56
CA PHE A 127 -5.30 12.65 13.91
C PHE A 127 -6.73 12.22 14.28
N ASP A 128 -7.52 13.11 14.91
CA ASP A 128 -8.90 12.81 15.33
C ASP A 128 -9.85 12.61 14.12
N ARG A 129 -9.39 12.94 12.90
CA ARG A 129 -10.19 12.87 11.67
C ARG A 129 -10.22 11.49 11.03
N TRP A 130 -9.52 10.50 11.60
CA TRP A 130 -9.51 9.15 11.05
C TRP A 130 -10.91 8.58 10.82
N GLY A 131 -11.85 8.80 11.73
CA GLY A 131 -13.22 8.27 11.59
C GLY A 131 -13.94 8.75 10.32
N GLU A 132 -13.88 10.05 10.03
CA GLU A 132 -14.49 10.62 8.82
C GLU A 132 -13.71 10.28 7.54
N LEU A 133 -12.37 10.29 7.60
CA LEU A 133 -11.52 9.97 6.45
C LEU A 133 -11.63 8.49 6.07
N GLY A 134 -11.53 7.58 7.03
CA GLY A 134 -11.66 6.14 6.80
C GLY A 134 -13.02 5.79 6.19
N THR A 135 -14.10 6.42 6.68
CA THR A 135 -15.45 6.26 6.11
C THR A 135 -15.53 6.81 4.69
N ALA A 136 -15.00 8.02 4.45
CA ALA A 136 -15.04 8.65 3.12
C ALA A 136 -14.23 7.88 2.08
N LEU A 137 -13.18 7.17 2.50
CA LEU A 137 -12.30 6.36 1.65
C LEU A 137 -12.73 4.89 1.53
N GLY A 138 -13.74 4.44 2.29
CA GLY A 138 -14.19 3.04 2.30
C GLY A 138 -13.18 2.06 2.90
N LEU A 139 -12.43 2.48 3.92
CA LEU A 139 -11.37 1.68 4.57
C LEU A 139 -11.90 0.92 5.79
N ASP A 140 -13.00 0.17 5.60
CA ASP A 140 -13.76 -0.47 6.68
C ASP A 140 -13.02 -1.63 7.34
N SER A 141 -12.02 -2.20 6.67
CA SER A 141 -11.29 -3.36 7.19
C SER A 141 -10.15 -3.04 8.15
N ALA A 142 -9.81 -1.76 8.32
CA ALA A 142 -8.78 -1.34 9.25
C ALA A 142 -9.11 -1.79 10.68
N ARG A 143 -8.12 -2.31 11.39
CA ARG A 143 -8.28 -2.72 12.80
C ARG A 143 -8.11 -1.55 13.77
N SER A 144 -7.35 -0.54 13.36
CA SER A 144 -7.18 0.72 14.07
C SER A 144 -6.97 1.87 13.09
N GLY A 145 -7.00 3.10 13.60
CA GLY A 145 -6.48 4.25 12.87
C GLY A 145 -4.99 4.11 12.53
N PRO A 146 -4.51 4.95 11.60
CA PRO A 146 -3.09 5.03 11.27
C PRO A 146 -2.26 5.45 12.48
N ASP A 147 -0.99 5.08 12.50
CA ASP A 147 -0.01 5.54 13.47
C ASP A 147 0.37 7.00 13.21
N GLU A 148 0.32 7.42 11.94
CA GLU A 148 0.44 8.82 11.55
C GLU A 148 -0.76 9.29 10.72
N LEU A 149 -1.35 10.41 11.12
CA LEU A 149 -2.29 11.16 10.29
C LEU A 149 -1.98 12.65 10.44
N ARG A 150 -1.53 13.27 9.34
CA ARG A 150 -1.04 14.65 9.33
C ARG A 150 -1.45 15.36 8.05
N ALA A 151 -1.82 16.64 8.17
CA ALA A 151 -1.97 17.50 7.00
C ALA A 151 -0.59 17.98 6.53
N LEU A 152 -0.23 17.70 5.28
CA LEU A 152 1.04 18.14 4.69
C LEU A 152 0.92 18.43 3.19
N ARG A 153 1.91 19.15 2.67
CA ARG A 153 2.06 19.37 1.23
C ARG A 153 2.92 18.27 0.64
N CYS A 154 2.43 17.62 -0.41
CA CYS A 154 3.26 16.72 -1.19
C CYS A 154 4.29 17.50 -2.03
N ALA A 155 5.24 16.79 -2.63
CA ALA A 155 6.32 17.41 -3.41
C ALA A 155 5.81 18.27 -4.59
N SER A 156 4.63 17.97 -5.15
CA SER A 156 4.00 18.79 -6.20
C SER A 156 3.30 20.05 -5.68
N GLY A 157 3.28 20.26 -4.36
CA GLY A 157 2.71 21.42 -3.69
C GLY A 157 1.24 21.27 -3.25
N SER A 158 0.58 20.18 -3.66
CA SER A 158 -0.81 19.90 -3.28
C SER A 158 -0.91 19.61 -1.79
N LEU A 159 -1.89 20.21 -1.12
CA LEU A 159 -2.16 20.01 0.30
C LEU A 159 -3.14 18.84 0.47
N GLY A 160 -2.82 17.92 1.38
CA GLY A 160 -3.61 16.72 1.64
C GLY A 160 -3.30 16.12 3.00
N TRP A 161 -3.88 14.96 3.28
CA TRP A 161 -3.56 14.14 4.44
C TRP A 161 -2.56 13.07 4.07
N TRP A 162 -1.51 12.93 4.88
CA TRP A 162 -0.67 11.75 4.92
C TRP A 162 -1.21 10.80 5.99
N LEU A 163 -1.39 9.54 5.62
CA LEU A 163 -1.78 8.46 6.52
C LEU A 163 -0.73 7.36 6.41
N TRP A 164 -0.30 6.80 7.54
CA TRP A 164 0.67 5.70 7.57
C TRP A 164 0.43 4.75 8.75
N TRP A 165 0.65 3.45 8.50
CA TRP A 165 0.62 2.38 9.51
C TRP A 165 2.00 1.72 9.60
N ASP A 166 2.49 1.52 10.82
CA ASP A 166 3.68 0.68 11.07
C ASP A 166 3.28 -0.79 11.00
#